data_AF-A0AAW2U5F4-F1
#
_entry.id   AF-A0AAW2U5F4-F1
#
_cell.length_a   1.000
_cell.length_b   1.000
_cell.length_c   1.000
_cell.angle_alpha   90.00
_cell.angle_beta   90.00
_cell.angle_gamma   90.00
#
_symmetry.space_group_name_H-M   'P 1'
#
loop_
_entity.id
_entity.type
_entity.pdbx_description
1 polymer ?
#
loop_
_entity_poly.entity_id
_entity_poly.type
_entity_poly.pdbx_seq_one_letter_code
_entity_poly.pdbx_strand_id
1 'polypeptide(L)'
;MLSPCPFIQWGMDIVGPFPLACGQRKFLLVAVVYFTKWVEAEPLARITEGEAERYRNCAKACASGKDSPQWLILRPMGKLRSQIASWTTPRGSTGETPFSLVYGTEAIIPAELGVPPHRVMNFSEECNENILRENLDLIEELREKAFLRIQRYKNIMINSYNKRVKSRSFQVGDLVLRRVDALKPIGKLDPTWEGPYKVTSVIAKGLTSWKTQRVAPCLDHGTCTISRNTLRK
;
A
#
# COMPACT_ATOMS: atom_id res chain seq x y z
N MET A 1 12.49 -11.51 -2.55
CA MET A 1 12.81 -10.15 -3.03
C MET A 1 11.74 -9.75 -4.04
N LEU A 2 11.36 -8.47 -4.08
CA LEU A 2 10.40 -7.98 -5.09
C LEU A 2 11.16 -7.87 -6.41
N SER A 3 10.71 -8.53 -7.46
CA SER A 3 11.21 -8.26 -8.81
C SER A 3 10.75 -6.86 -9.26
N PRO A 4 11.58 -6.11 -10.00
CA PRO A 4 11.27 -4.75 -10.45
C PRO A 4 10.30 -4.74 -11.63
N CYS A 5 9.31 -5.64 -11.62
CA CYS A 5 8.32 -5.74 -12.67
C CYS A 5 6.98 -5.16 -12.17
N PRO A 6 6.36 -4.26 -12.94
CA PRO A 6 5.04 -3.72 -12.61
C PRO A 6 3.99 -4.81 -12.39
N PHE A 7 2.98 -4.51 -11.57
CA PHE A 7 1.80 -5.35 -11.33
C PHE A 7 2.01 -6.73 -10.69
N ILE A 8 3.24 -7.16 -10.39
CA ILE A 8 3.49 -8.39 -9.61
C ILE A 8 2.87 -8.31 -8.20
N GLN A 9 3.03 -7.16 -7.56
CA GLN A 9 2.46 -6.92 -6.24
C GLN A 9 1.72 -5.60 -6.20
N TRP A 10 0.50 -5.67 -5.70
CA TRP A 10 -0.37 -4.53 -5.45
C TRP A 10 -1.13 -4.74 -4.14
N GLY A 11 -1.54 -3.64 -3.52
CA GLY A 11 -2.39 -3.65 -2.34
C GLY A 11 -3.67 -2.89 -2.62
N MET A 12 -4.78 -3.35 -2.04
CA MET A 12 -6.06 -2.65 -2.06
C MET A 12 -6.43 -2.19 -0.67
N ASP A 13 -7.03 -1.01 -0.58
CA ASP A 13 -7.56 -0.47 0.68
C ASP A 13 -8.86 0.30 0.43
N ILE A 14 -9.65 0.47 1.49
CA ILE A 14 -10.88 1.26 1.48
C ILE A 14 -10.70 2.46 2.39
N VAL A 15 -10.90 3.66 1.84
CA VAL A 15 -10.79 4.91 2.58
C VAL A 15 -12.18 5.54 2.73
N GLY A 16 -12.53 5.93 3.96
CA GLY A 16 -13.78 6.63 4.27
C GLY A 16 -14.30 6.30 5.68
N PRO A 17 -15.51 6.75 6.04
CA PRO A 17 -16.46 7.48 5.18
C PRO A 17 -16.10 8.96 4.99
N PHE A 18 -16.28 9.46 3.76
CA PHE A 18 -16.18 10.87 3.38
C PHE A 18 -17.55 11.56 3.39
N PRO A 19 -17.60 12.91 3.37
CA PRO A 19 -18.84 13.63 3.08
C PRO A 19 -19.48 13.13 1.78
N LEU A 20 -20.81 13.06 1.76
CA LEU A 20 -21.56 12.51 0.64
C LEU A 20 -21.27 13.30 -0.64
N ALA A 21 -20.71 12.62 -1.64
CA ALA A 21 -20.56 13.14 -2.98
C ALA A 21 -21.76 12.75 -3.86
N CYS A 22 -21.79 13.27 -5.08
CA CYS A 22 -22.81 12.92 -6.08
C CYS A 22 -22.93 11.38 -6.22
N GLY A 23 -24.17 10.89 -6.24
CA GLY A 23 -24.47 9.45 -6.27
C GLY A 23 -24.29 8.74 -4.93
N GLN A 24 -24.39 9.45 -3.80
CA GLN A 24 -24.26 8.92 -2.43
C GLN A 24 -22.92 8.21 -2.16
N ARG A 25 -21.89 8.55 -2.95
CA ARG A 25 -20.56 7.97 -2.82
C ARG A 25 -19.85 8.57 -1.62
N LYS A 26 -19.40 7.71 -0.72
CA LYS A 26 -18.74 8.09 0.54
C LYS A 26 -17.49 7.27 0.85
N PHE A 27 -17.16 6.28 0.03
CA PHE A 27 -15.95 5.48 0.17
C PHE A 27 -15.11 5.58 -1.09
N LEU A 28 -13.80 5.37 -0.95
CA LEU A 28 -12.87 5.19 -2.05
C LEU A 28 -12.23 3.81 -1.93
N LEU A 29 -12.37 2.99 -2.94
CA LEU A 29 -11.56 1.78 -3.12
C LEU A 29 -10.29 2.18 -3.87
N VAL A 30 -9.14 1.93 -3.27
CA VAL A 30 -7.85 2.34 -3.81
C VAL A 30 -6.99 1.11 -4.04
N ALA A 31 -6.49 0.89 -5.25
CA ALA A 31 -5.37 -0.03 -5.50
C ALA A 31 -4.08 0.74 -5.74
N VAL A 32 -3.00 0.21 -5.16
CA VAL A 32 -1.66 0.74 -5.33
C VAL A 32 -0.72 -0.38 -5.75
N VAL A 33 -0.06 -0.21 -6.90
CA VAL A 33 1.03 -1.09 -7.34
C VAL A 33 2.29 -0.71 -6.55
N TYR A 34 2.86 -1.66 -5.82
CA TYR A 34 3.87 -1.36 -4.81
C TYR A 34 5.19 -0.84 -5.38
N PHE A 35 5.58 -1.33 -6.55
CA PHE A 35 6.82 -0.93 -7.21
C PHE A 35 6.68 0.46 -7.86
N THR A 36 5.78 0.59 -8.84
CA THR A 36 5.61 1.82 -9.63
C THR A 36 4.91 2.95 -8.86
N LYS A 37 4.28 2.63 -7.71
CA LYS A 37 3.37 3.54 -6.99
C LYS A 37 2.21 4.02 -7.87
N TRP A 38 1.84 3.23 -8.88
CA TRP A 38 0.63 3.47 -9.66
C TRP A 38 -0.59 3.36 -8.76
N VAL A 39 -1.43 4.39 -8.77
CA VAL A 39 -2.64 4.47 -7.93
C VAL A 39 -3.86 4.50 -8.83
N GLU A 40 -4.83 3.65 -8.52
CA GLU A 40 -6.17 3.70 -9.08
C GLU A 40 -7.17 3.82 -7.95
N ALA A 41 -8.14 4.72 -8.10
CA ALA A 41 -9.15 4.97 -7.08
C ALA A 41 -10.55 4.99 -7.70
N GLU A 42 -11.47 4.24 -7.09
CA GLU A 42 -12.87 4.16 -7.49
C GLU A 42 -13.78 4.58 -6.33
N PRO A 43 -14.64 5.60 -6.51
CA PRO A 43 -15.59 5.99 -5.49
C PRO A 43 -16.78 5.04 -5.43
N LEU A 44 -17.14 4.63 -4.22
CA LEU A 44 -18.21 3.69 -3.91
C LEU A 44 -19.25 4.32 -2.97
N ALA A 45 -20.51 3.94 -3.16
CA ALA A 45 -21.61 4.32 -2.27
C ALA A 45 -21.67 3.42 -1.03
N ARG A 46 -21.37 2.13 -1.21
CA ARG A 46 -21.38 1.12 -0.15
C ARG A 46 -20.13 0.26 -0.26
N ILE A 47 -19.81 -0.46 0.81
CA ILE A 47 -18.74 -1.46 0.79
C ILE A 47 -19.42 -2.80 0.61
N THR A 48 -19.42 -3.32 -0.61
CA THR A 48 -19.95 -4.65 -0.90
C THR A 48 -18.86 -5.56 -1.45
N GLU A 49 -19.02 -6.87 -1.22
CA GLU A 49 -18.09 -7.86 -1.74
C GLU A 49 -18.06 -7.87 -3.27
N GLY A 50 -19.21 -7.73 -3.92
CA GLY A 50 -19.32 -7.70 -5.38
C GLY A 50 -18.58 -6.51 -6.03
N GLU A 51 -18.60 -5.33 -5.41
CA GLU A 51 -17.81 -4.19 -5.89
C GLU A 51 -16.30 -4.44 -5.74
N ALA A 52 -15.88 -5.02 -4.62
CA ALA A 52 -14.48 -5.37 -4.40
C ALA A 52 -14.00 -6.45 -5.38
N GLU A 53 -14.83 -7.46 -5.68
CA GLU A 53 -14.50 -8.52 -6.62
C GLU A 53 -14.44 -8.02 -8.06
N ARG A 54 -15.41 -7.19 -8.48
CA ARG A 54 -15.38 -6.53 -9.79
C ARG A 54 -14.07 -5.78 -9.99
N TYR A 55 -13.67 -5.00 -9.00
CA TYR A 55 -12.44 -4.22 -9.06
C TYR A 55 -11.19 -5.11 -9.09
N ARG A 56 -11.15 -6.18 -8.27
CA ARG A 56 -10.07 -7.19 -8.33
C ARG A 56 -9.95 -7.81 -9.72
N ASN A 57 -11.06 -8.14 -10.37
CA ASN A 57 -11.07 -8.74 -11.69
C ASN A 57 -10.58 -7.76 -12.76
N CYS A 58 -11.02 -6.50 -12.71
CA CYS A 58 -10.48 -5.44 -13.56
C CYS A 58 -8.96 -5.25 -13.36
N ALA A 59 -8.49 -5.18 -12.11
CA ALA A 59 -7.07 -5.02 -11.81
C ALA A 59 -6.22 -6.19 -12.33
N LYS A 60 -6.72 -7.44 -12.22
CA LYS A 60 -6.08 -8.64 -12.78
C LYS A 60 -6.02 -8.60 -14.31
N ALA A 61 -7.08 -8.13 -14.98
CA ALA A 61 -7.09 -7.97 -16.43
C ALA A 61 -6.02 -6.96 -16.88
N CYS A 62 -5.93 -5.79 -16.23
CA CYS A 62 -4.89 -4.80 -16.46
C CYS A 62 -3.47 -5.35 -16.26
N ALA A 63 -3.25 -6.17 -15.23
CA ALA A 63 -1.95 -6.78 -14.95
C ALA A 63 -1.53 -7.83 -16.00
N SER A 64 -2.49 -8.45 -16.69
CA SER A 64 -2.24 -9.49 -17.68
C SER A 64 -1.91 -8.96 -19.08
N GLY A 65 -1.89 -7.63 -19.28
CA GLY A 65 -1.63 -6.99 -20.58
C GLY A 65 -2.71 -7.22 -21.63
N LYS A 66 -3.79 -7.96 -21.29
CA LYS A 66 -4.92 -8.25 -22.19
C LYS A 66 -5.82 -7.05 -22.42
N ASP A 67 -5.79 -6.08 -21.52
CA ASP A 67 -6.40 -4.78 -21.70
C ASP A 67 -5.30 -3.73 -21.70
N SER A 68 -4.98 -3.19 -22.89
CA SER A 68 -4.35 -1.88 -22.94
C SER A 68 -5.27 -0.89 -22.20
N PRO A 69 -4.74 0.02 -21.35
CA PRO A 69 -5.56 0.97 -20.61
C PRO A 69 -6.12 2.10 -21.49
N GLN A 70 -6.31 1.85 -22.79
CA GLN A 70 -7.09 2.70 -23.66
C GLN A 70 -8.51 2.92 -23.10
N TRP A 71 -9.10 1.92 -22.43
CA TRP A 71 -10.41 2.08 -21.77
C TRP A 71 -10.34 2.90 -20.46
N LEU A 72 -9.16 3.07 -19.85
CA LEU A 72 -8.96 3.84 -18.63
C LEU A 72 -8.96 5.36 -18.90
N ILE A 73 -8.54 5.76 -20.11
CA ILE A 73 -8.54 7.16 -20.57
C ILE A 73 -9.96 7.63 -20.95
N LEU A 74 -10.88 6.70 -21.23
CA LEU A 74 -12.25 6.99 -21.69
C LEU A 74 -13.32 7.01 -20.59
N ARG A 75 -12.94 6.91 -19.30
CA ARG A 75 -13.91 7.09 -18.20
C ARG A 75 -14.34 8.56 -18.10
N PRO A 76 -15.59 8.86 -17.65
CA PRO A 76 -16.15 10.21 -17.67
C PRO A 76 -15.21 11.25 -17.00
N MET A 77 -15.01 12.36 -17.69
CA MET A 77 -14.00 13.42 -17.46
C MET A 77 -13.89 14.02 -16.04
N GLY A 78 -14.82 13.74 -15.12
CA GLY A 78 -14.77 14.23 -13.74
C GLY A 78 -13.73 13.54 -12.84
N LYS A 79 -13.26 12.33 -13.19
CA LYS A 79 -12.26 11.56 -12.41
C LYS A 79 -10.80 11.90 -12.76
N LEU A 80 -10.57 12.72 -13.79
CA LEU A 80 -9.33 12.65 -14.58
C LEU A 80 -8.16 13.50 -14.03
N ARG A 81 -8.42 14.68 -13.43
CA ARG A 81 -7.32 15.60 -13.07
C ARG A 81 -6.40 15.07 -11.96
N SER A 82 -6.95 14.57 -10.86
CA SER A 82 -6.15 14.09 -9.74
C SER A 82 -5.43 12.77 -10.06
N GLN A 83 -6.06 11.88 -10.83
CA GLN A 83 -5.44 10.62 -11.24
C GLN A 83 -4.30 10.84 -12.23
N ILE A 84 -4.48 11.66 -13.26
CA ILE A 84 -3.41 12.00 -14.21
C ILE A 84 -2.22 12.60 -13.47
N ALA A 85 -2.46 13.61 -12.62
CA ALA A 85 -1.38 14.21 -11.82
C ALA A 85 -0.63 13.16 -10.99
N SER A 86 -1.33 12.16 -10.47
CA SER A 86 -0.72 11.08 -9.69
C SER A 86 0.18 10.15 -10.51
N TRP A 87 -0.08 10.01 -11.82
CA TRP A 87 0.69 9.16 -12.73
C TRP A 87 1.88 9.89 -13.39
N THR A 88 1.76 11.20 -13.57
CA THR A 88 2.77 12.01 -14.27
C THR A 88 3.70 12.78 -13.34
N THR A 89 3.47 12.75 -12.03
CA THR A 89 4.36 13.38 -11.04
C THR A 89 5.40 12.39 -10.50
N PRO A 90 6.70 12.72 -10.49
CA PRO A 90 7.73 11.86 -9.91
C PRO A 90 7.48 11.60 -8.42
N ARG A 91 7.68 10.36 -7.97
CA ARG A 91 7.53 10.03 -6.54
C ARG A 91 8.87 10.09 -5.84
N GLY A 92 8.94 10.73 -4.67
CA GLY A 92 10.19 10.84 -3.90
C GLY A 92 10.88 9.48 -3.62
N SER A 93 10.09 8.41 -3.45
CA SER A 93 10.60 7.06 -3.21
C SER A 93 11.22 6.38 -4.44
N THR A 94 10.71 6.64 -5.65
CA THR A 94 11.20 6.04 -6.91
C THR A 94 12.14 6.96 -7.67
N GLY A 95 12.00 8.27 -7.53
CA GLY A 95 12.66 9.29 -8.36
C GLY A 95 12.02 9.46 -9.74
N GLU A 96 11.34 8.43 -10.24
CA GLU A 96 10.68 8.40 -11.54
C GLU A 96 9.15 8.55 -11.41
N THR A 97 8.49 8.87 -12.53
CA THR A 97 7.02 8.92 -12.62
C THR A 97 6.44 7.50 -12.70
N PRO A 98 5.27 7.23 -12.08
CA PRO A 98 4.61 5.93 -12.23
C PRO A 98 4.34 5.53 -13.68
N PHE A 99 4.01 6.50 -14.55
CA PHE A 99 3.77 6.24 -15.97
C PHE A 99 5.02 5.78 -16.71
N SER A 100 6.17 6.44 -16.50
CA SER A 100 7.45 6.03 -17.10
C SER A 100 7.87 4.62 -16.66
N LEU A 101 7.68 4.26 -15.38
CA LEU A 101 8.02 2.92 -14.90
C LEU A 101 7.13 1.80 -15.50
N VAL A 102 5.91 2.14 -15.92
CA VAL A 102 4.99 1.18 -16.55
C VAL A 102 5.27 1.08 -18.05
N TYR A 103 5.31 2.21 -18.76
CA TYR A 103 5.33 2.27 -20.23
C TYR A 103 6.68 2.63 -20.86
N GLY A 104 7.69 2.98 -20.06
CA GLY A 104 9.03 3.34 -20.53
C GLY A 104 9.16 4.75 -21.09
N THR A 105 8.07 5.52 -21.12
CA THR A 105 8.04 6.87 -21.70
C THR A 105 7.33 7.86 -20.80
N GLU A 106 7.58 9.15 -21.01
CA GLU A 106 6.85 10.20 -20.30
C GLU A 106 5.49 10.48 -20.95
N ALA A 107 4.44 10.54 -20.11
CA ALA A 107 3.09 10.85 -20.58
C ALA A 107 2.98 12.28 -21.14
N ILE A 108 2.02 12.48 -22.05
CA ILE A 108 1.53 13.80 -22.45
C ILE A 108 0.42 14.22 -21.49
N ILE A 109 0.64 15.30 -20.75
CA ILE A 109 -0.34 15.83 -19.80
C ILE A 109 -1.35 16.70 -20.55
N PRO A 110 -2.66 16.67 -20.23
CA PRO A 110 -3.64 17.53 -20.89
C PRO A 110 -3.32 19.03 -20.88
N ALA A 111 -2.57 19.52 -19.88
CA ALA A 111 -2.11 20.91 -19.83
C ALA A 111 -1.15 21.27 -20.98
N GLU A 112 -0.41 20.31 -21.50
CA GLU A 112 0.51 20.49 -22.63
C GLU A 112 -0.21 20.48 -23.98
N LEU A 113 -1.50 20.11 -24.03
CA LEU A 113 -2.27 20.16 -25.29
C LEU A 113 -2.69 21.59 -25.66
N GLY A 114 -2.68 22.53 -24.72
CA GLY A 114 -3.03 23.93 -24.98
C GLY A 114 -1.96 24.68 -25.79
N VAL A 115 -0.70 24.27 -25.68
CA VAL A 115 0.42 24.74 -26.49
C VAL A 115 1.24 23.50 -26.84
N PRO A 116 1.13 22.98 -28.08
CA PRO A 116 1.75 21.71 -28.44
C PRO A 116 3.25 21.74 -28.13
N PRO A 117 3.77 20.81 -27.31
CA PRO A 117 5.19 20.78 -27.00
C PRO A 117 5.98 20.43 -28.26
N HIS A 118 7.29 20.72 -28.26
CA HIS A 118 8.17 20.44 -29.40
C HIS A 118 8.06 18.99 -29.91
N ARG A 119 7.86 18.02 -29.00
CA ARG A 119 7.65 16.60 -29.32
C ARG A 119 6.39 16.31 -30.15
N VAL A 120 5.37 17.15 -30.07
CA VAL A 120 4.14 17.05 -30.88
C VAL A 120 4.29 17.86 -32.17
N MET A 121 4.91 19.04 -32.09
CA MET A 121 5.12 19.91 -33.26
C MET A 121 6.06 19.28 -34.29
N ASN A 122 7.11 18.59 -33.84
CA ASN A 122 8.12 17.94 -34.68
C ASN A 122 7.95 16.41 -34.68
N PHE A 123 6.70 15.95 -34.58
CA PHE A 123 6.38 14.53 -34.64
C PHE A 123 6.73 13.96 -36.01
N SER A 124 7.65 13.00 -36.02
CA SER A 124 7.94 12.13 -37.15
C SER A 124 7.65 10.71 -36.69
N GLU A 125 6.85 9.97 -37.46
CA GLU A 125 6.44 8.60 -37.12
C GLU A 125 7.65 7.67 -36.99
N GLU A 126 8.58 7.75 -37.95
CA GLU A 126 9.82 6.96 -37.96
C GLU A 126 10.72 7.27 -36.75
N CYS A 127 10.92 8.56 -36.44
CA CYS A 127 11.72 8.96 -35.29
C CYS A 127 11.06 8.55 -33.96
N ASN A 128 9.73 8.66 -33.86
CA ASN A 128 8.99 8.28 -32.66
C ASN A 128 9.04 6.77 -32.43
N GLU A 129 8.92 5.95 -33.48
CA GLU A 129 9.09 4.49 -33.35
C GLU A 129 10.49 4.11 -32.86
N ASN A 130 11.53 4.75 -33.40
CA ASN A 130 12.91 4.49 -32.98
C ASN A 130 13.12 4.86 -31.51
N ILE A 131 12.64 6.03 -31.09
CA ILE A 131 12.67 6.46 -29.69
C ILE A 131 11.88 5.50 -28.79
N LEU A 132 10.72 5.00 -29.24
CA LEU A 132 9.93 4.03 -28.47
C LEU A 132 10.67 2.70 -28.30
N ARG A 133 11.37 2.21 -29.34
CA ARG A 133 12.21 1.01 -29.25
C ARG A 133 13.35 1.20 -28.26
N GLU A 134 14.08 2.32 -28.36
CA GLU A 134 15.16 2.65 -27.41
C GLU A 134 14.64 2.73 -25.97
N ASN A 135 13.49 3.37 -25.76
CA ASN A 135 12.88 3.46 -24.43
C ASN A 135 12.45 2.09 -23.88
N LEU A 136 12.00 1.17 -24.73
CA LEU A 136 11.68 -0.20 -24.33
C LEU A 136 12.93 -0.98 -23.93
N ASP A 137 14.06 -0.77 -24.59
CA ASP A 137 15.33 -1.39 -24.20
C ASP A 137 15.84 -0.83 -22.87
N LEU A 138 15.69 0.48 -22.64
CA LEU A 138 16.15 1.17 -21.42
C LEU A 138 15.20 1.01 -20.22
N ILE A 139 13.98 0.51 -20.42
CA ILE A 139 12.97 0.42 -19.36
C ILE A 139 13.43 -0.46 -18.20
N GLU A 140 14.21 -1.50 -18.46
CA GLU A 140 14.70 -2.42 -17.44
C GLU A 140 15.72 -1.73 -16.52
N GLU A 141 16.66 -0.97 -17.09
CA GLU A 141 17.60 -0.15 -16.32
C GLU A 141 16.88 0.90 -15.46
N LEU A 142 15.88 1.58 -16.04
CA LEU A 142 15.06 2.55 -15.30
C LEU A 142 14.37 1.90 -14.11
N ARG A 143 13.82 0.69 -14.30
CA ARG A 143 13.15 -0.06 -13.24
C ARG A 143 14.13 -0.54 -12.18
N GLU A 144 15.32 -1.00 -12.55
CA GLU A 144 16.35 -1.43 -11.62
C GLU A 144 16.86 -0.25 -10.76
N LYS A 145 17.12 0.91 -11.38
CA LYS A 145 17.49 2.14 -10.68
C LYS A 145 16.43 2.56 -9.67
N ALA A 146 15.15 2.57 -10.07
CA ALA A 146 14.04 2.87 -9.17
C ALA A 146 13.94 1.85 -8.03
N PHE A 147 14.18 0.57 -8.32
CA PHE A 147 14.18 -0.50 -7.33
C PHE A 147 15.25 -0.30 -6.26
N LEU A 148 16.50 -0.01 -6.66
CA LEU A 148 17.60 0.27 -5.73
C LEU A 148 17.26 1.46 -4.81
N ARG A 149 16.62 2.50 -5.34
CA ARG A 149 16.17 3.66 -4.54
C ARG A 149 15.10 3.28 -3.53
N ILE A 150 14.11 2.48 -3.92
CA ILE A 150 13.08 1.96 -3.01
C ILE A 150 13.72 1.11 -1.91
N GLN A 151 14.66 0.23 -2.24
CA GLN A 151 15.36 -0.61 -1.24
C GLN A 151 16.14 0.25 -0.25
N ARG A 152 16.89 1.23 -0.74
CA ARG A 152 17.63 2.18 0.10
C ARG A 152 16.68 2.93 1.04
N TYR A 153 15.57 3.45 0.52
CA TYR A 153 14.57 4.15 1.33
C TYR A 153 13.98 3.25 2.42
N LYS A 154 13.60 2.00 2.07
CA LYS A 154 13.09 1.02 3.04
C LYS A 154 14.12 0.70 4.13
N ASN A 155 15.38 0.49 3.76
CA ASN A 155 16.44 0.19 4.72
C ASN A 155 16.68 1.35 5.69
N ILE A 156 16.67 2.59 5.20
CA ILE A 156 16.78 3.78 6.05
C ILE A 156 15.60 3.84 7.04
N MET A 157 14.38 3.60 6.57
CA MET A 157 13.20 3.60 7.45
C MET A 157 13.26 2.47 8.50
N ILE A 158 13.61 1.26 8.09
CA ILE A 158 13.75 0.10 8.99
C ILE A 158 14.82 0.38 10.05
N ASN A 159 15.98 0.89 9.65
CA ASN A 159 17.06 1.22 10.58
C ASN A 159 16.63 2.32 11.56
N SER A 160 15.95 3.36 11.06
CA SER A 160 15.44 4.45 11.90
C SER A 160 14.41 3.98 12.92
N TYR A 161 13.53 3.06 12.54
CA TYR A 161 12.56 2.43 13.44
C TYR A 161 13.25 1.52 14.45
N ASN A 162 14.04 0.56 13.97
CA ASN A 162 14.75 -0.42 14.80
C ASN A 162 15.71 0.21 15.80
N LYS A 163 16.29 1.39 15.49
CA LYS A 163 17.12 2.16 16.43
C LYS A 163 16.39 2.51 17.72
N ARG A 164 15.05 2.65 17.69
CA ARG A 164 14.21 3.01 18.85
C ARG A 164 13.51 1.81 19.48
N VAL A 165 13.51 0.66 18.82
CA VAL A 165 12.82 -0.54 19.29
C VAL A 165 13.70 -1.29 20.29
N LYS A 166 13.22 -1.44 21.52
CA LYS A 166 13.82 -2.33 22.51
C LYS A 166 13.32 -3.75 22.25
N SER A 167 14.20 -4.62 21.74
CA SER A 167 13.87 -6.03 21.58
C SER A 167 13.55 -6.66 22.94
N ARG A 168 12.42 -7.37 23.02
CA ARG A 168 12.03 -8.15 24.20
C ARG A 168 11.70 -9.56 23.75
N SER A 169 12.30 -10.54 24.39
CA SER A 169 11.94 -11.95 24.29
C SER A 169 10.95 -12.31 25.40
N PHE A 170 10.02 -13.19 25.09
CA PHE A 170 9.10 -13.78 26.06
C PHE A 170 9.42 -15.27 26.17
N GLN A 171 9.34 -15.80 27.38
CA GLN A 171 9.48 -17.22 27.66
C GLN A 171 8.13 -17.85 28.01
N VAL A 172 8.06 -19.17 27.88
CA VAL A 172 6.89 -19.94 28.32
C VAL A 172 6.71 -19.70 29.82
N GLY A 173 5.51 -19.27 30.21
CA GLY A 173 5.17 -18.91 31.58
C GLY A 173 5.06 -17.42 31.85
N ASP A 174 5.56 -16.55 30.98
CA ASP A 174 5.45 -15.09 31.17
C ASP A 174 3.99 -14.62 31.10
N LEU A 175 3.65 -13.64 31.94
CA LEU A 175 2.36 -12.97 31.91
C LEU A 175 2.40 -11.76 30.96
N VAL A 176 1.46 -11.72 30.04
CA VAL A 176 1.34 -10.69 29.01
C VAL A 176 -0.08 -10.13 28.94
N LEU A 177 -0.19 -8.87 28.55
CA LEU A 177 -1.46 -8.22 28.23
C LEU A 177 -1.63 -8.21 26.71
N ARG A 178 -2.84 -8.50 26.24
CA ARG A 178 -3.19 -8.45 24.82
C ARG A 178 -3.90 -7.14 24.53
N ARG A 179 -3.54 -6.47 23.45
CA ARG A 179 -4.28 -5.27 23.01
C ARG A 179 -5.66 -5.71 22.53
N VAL A 180 -6.71 -5.02 22.96
CA VAL A 180 -8.06 -5.32 22.54
C VAL A 180 -8.19 -5.03 21.04
N ASP A 181 -8.87 -5.91 20.31
CA ASP A 181 -9.08 -5.79 18.87
C ASP A 181 -9.81 -4.49 18.52
N ALA A 182 -9.36 -3.80 17.48
CA ALA A 182 -9.95 -2.54 17.02
C ALA A 182 -11.42 -2.67 16.56
N LEU A 183 -11.88 -3.91 16.31
CA LEU A 183 -13.26 -4.21 15.94
C LEU A 183 -14.21 -4.26 17.14
N LYS A 184 -13.69 -4.36 18.37
CA LYS A 184 -14.53 -4.26 19.58
C LYS A 184 -14.81 -2.79 19.85
N PRO A 185 -16.07 -2.39 20.09
CA PRO A 185 -16.38 -1.03 20.49
C PRO A 185 -15.78 -0.79 21.88
N ILE A 186 -14.67 -0.07 21.92
CA ILE A 186 -14.00 0.41 23.12
C ILE A 186 -14.41 1.88 23.22
N GLY A 187 -15.18 2.24 24.25
CA GLY A 187 -15.41 3.64 24.59
C GLY A 187 -14.10 4.34 24.90
N LYS A 188 -14.04 5.67 24.78
CA LYS A 188 -12.80 6.46 24.97
C LYS A 188 -12.09 6.21 26.31
N LEU A 189 -12.81 5.70 27.31
CA LEU A 189 -12.32 5.39 28.66
C LEU A 189 -12.18 3.89 28.95
N ASP A 190 -12.55 3.04 28.01
CA ASP A 190 -12.43 1.60 28.19
C ASP A 190 -10.97 1.14 28.07
N PRO A 191 -10.57 0.11 28.83
CA PRO A 191 -9.19 -0.36 28.83
C PRO A 191 -8.81 -0.93 27.46
N THR A 192 -7.75 -0.37 26.86
CA THR A 192 -7.21 -0.80 25.56
C THR A 192 -6.52 -2.16 25.60
N TRP A 193 -6.33 -2.73 26.80
CA TRP A 193 -5.58 -3.96 27.05
C TRP A 193 -6.42 -4.93 27.87
N GLU A 194 -6.46 -6.19 27.46
CA GLU A 194 -7.12 -7.30 28.16
C GLU A 194 -6.09 -8.30 28.71
N GLY A 195 -6.41 -8.92 29.84
CA GLY A 195 -5.55 -9.93 30.48
C GLY A 195 -5.73 -9.97 32.00
N PRO A 196 -4.91 -10.77 32.71
CA PRO A 196 -3.63 -11.35 32.27
C PRO A 196 -3.75 -12.62 31.42
N TYR A 197 -2.81 -12.80 30.50
CA TYR A 197 -2.61 -14.04 29.73
C TYR A 197 -1.25 -14.65 30.04
N LYS A 198 -1.14 -15.98 30.07
CA LYS A 198 0.12 -16.71 30.23
C LYS A 198 0.60 -17.24 28.89
N VAL A 199 1.88 -17.04 28.56
CA VAL A 199 2.50 -17.61 27.35
C VAL A 199 2.64 -19.12 27.53
N THR A 200 2.04 -19.91 26.63
CA THR A 200 2.05 -21.38 26.68
C THR A 200 3.04 -22.00 25.71
N SER A 201 3.28 -21.38 24.56
CA SER A 201 4.31 -21.82 23.62
C SER A 201 4.81 -20.68 22.74
N VAL A 202 6.08 -20.79 22.34
CA VAL A 202 6.73 -19.89 21.36
C VAL A 202 6.74 -20.61 20.02
N ILE A 203 6.06 -20.04 19.02
CA ILE A 203 5.79 -20.72 17.74
C ILE A 203 6.97 -20.58 16.77
N ALA A 204 7.68 -19.44 16.76
CA ALA A 204 8.89 -19.27 15.93
C ALA A 204 9.78 -18.09 16.39
N LYS A 205 11.11 -18.26 16.26
CA LYS A 205 12.12 -17.20 16.41
C LYS A 205 12.17 -16.36 15.12
N GLY A 206 11.23 -15.43 14.96
CA GLY A 206 11.26 -14.47 13.85
C GLY A 206 10.02 -13.59 13.84
N LEU A 207 8.89 -14.17 13.44
CA LEU A 207 7.59 -13.59 13.71
C LEU A 207 7.20 -14.01 15.12
N THR A 208 7.42 -13.10 16.07
CA THR A 208 7.19 -13.26 17.52
C THR A 208 5.71 -13.57 17.81
N SER A 209 5.34 -14.83 17.54
CA SER A 209 4.02 -15.38 17.70
C SER A 209 4.07 -16.41 18.83
N TRP A 210 3.15 -16.24 19.76
CA TRP A 210 3.06 -17.04 20.97
C TRP A 210 1.61 -17.46 21.13
N LYS A 211 1.41 -18.67 21.64
CA LYS A 211 0.10 -19.07 22.15
C LYS A 211 -0.03 -18.54 23.56
N THR A 212 -1.20 -18.02 23.88
CA THR A 212 -1.50 -17.50 25.21
C THR A 212 -2.81 -18.08 25.73
N GLN A 213 -2.86 -18.32 27.04
CA GLN A 213 -4.05 -18.80 27.73
C GLN A 213 -4.48 -17.77 28.76
N ARG A 214 -5.79 -17.46 28.80
CA ARG A 214 -6.35 -16.53 29.79
C ARG A 214 -6.20 -17.15 31.18
N VAL A 215 -5.64 -16.39 32.11
CA VAL A 215 -5.56 -16.80 33.51
C VAL A 215 -6.83 -16.30 34.20
N ALA A 216 -7.53 -17.17 34.92
CA ALA A 216 -8.66 -16.75 35.75
C ALA A 216 -8.16 -15.80 36.86
N PRO A 217 -8.93 -14.79 37.26
CA PRO A 217 -8.54 -13.94 38.38
C PRO A 217 -8.39 -14.82 39.63
N CYS A 218 -7.22 -14.77 40.26
CA CYS A 218 -6.99 -15.43 41.54
C CYS A 218 -7.98 -14.83 42.55
N LEU A 219 -8.80 -15.69 43.19
CA LEU A 219 -9.76 -15.30 44.21
C LEU A 219 -9.12 -15.13 45.61
N ASP A 220 -7.83 -15.38 45.76
CA ASP A 220 -7.16 -15.35 47.06
C ASP A 220 -6.33 -14.08 47.26
N HIS A 221 -6.45 -13.54 48.47
CA HIS A 221 -5.84 -12.33 49.02
C HIS A 221 -4.29 -12.41 49.16
N GLY A 222 -3.59 -12.80 48.10
CA GLY A 222 -2.14 -12.72 47.98
C GLY A 222 -1.76 -11.81 46.82
N THR A 223 -0.96 -10.78 47.07
CA THR A 223 -0.46 -9.84 46.06
C THR A 223 0.12 -10.58 44.86
N CYS A 224 -0.63 -10.63 43.77
CA CYS A 224 -0.17 -11.22 42.53
C CYS A 224 0.82 -10.22 41.90
N THR A 225 2.12 -10.41 42.17
CA THR A 225 3.19 -9.62 41.57
C THR A 225 3.22 -9.94 40.08
N ILE A 226 2.41 -9.23 39.28
CA ILE A 226 2.57 -9.20 37.84
C ILE A 226 3.99 -8.66 37.61
N SER A 227 4.88 -9.49 37.09
CA SER A 227 6.26 -9.09 36.86
C SER A 227 6.26 -7.77 36.07
N ARG A 228 7.17 -6.85 36.43
CA ARG A 228 7.35 -5.55 35.75
C ARG A 228 7.74 -5.68 34.26
N ASN A 229 7.72 -6.89 33.70
CA ASN A 229 7.77 -7.16 32.26
C ASN A 229 6.40 -7.03 31.56
N THR A 230 5.38 -6.51 32.25
CA THR A 230 4.13 -6.07 31.62
C THR A 230 4.43 -4.88 30.71
N LEU A 231 4.60 -5.12 29.40
CA LEU A 231 4.72 -4.06 28.42
C LEU A 231 3.79 -4.20 27.24
N ARG A 232 3.12 -3.06 27.05
CA ARG A 232 2.33 -2.61 25.92
C ARG A 232 3.16 -2.74 24.63
N LYS A 233 2.61 -3.42 23.63
CA LYS A 233 3.04 -3.32 22.23
C LYS A 233 2.47 -2.08 21.57
#